data_AF-A0AAU4V107-F1
#
_entry.id   AF-A0AAU4V107-F1
#
_cell.length_a   1.000
_cell.length_b   1.000
_cell.length_c   1.000
_cell.angle_alpha   90.00
_cell.angle_beta   90.00
_cell.angle_gamma   90.00
#
_symmetry.space_group_name_H-M   'P 1'
#
loop_
_entity.id
_entity.type
_entity.pdbx_description
1 polymer ?
#
loop_
_entity_poly.entity_id
_entity_poly.type
_entity_poly.pdbx_seq_one_letter_code
_entity_poly.pdbx_strand_id
1 'polypeptide(L)' 'MSERYEYLPHRLLRQRVRDIASGVEGELMAVINENVSEADVEHWMELAYIRGSSGREFTTSVANVEAAD' A
#
# COMPACT_ATOMS: atom_id res chain seq x y z
N MET A 1 17.47 4.89 -16.22
CA MET A 1 16.94 5.00 -14.84
C MET A 1 15.56 4.39 -14.89
N SER A 2 15.40 3.13 -14.45
CA SER A 2 14.04 2.56 -14.35
C SER A 2 13.27 3.45 -13.37
N GLU A 3 12.10 3.94 -13.77
CA GLU A 3 11.26 4.76 -12.90
C GLU A 3 10.87 3.89 -11.70
N ARG A 4 11.58 4.06 -10.57
CA ARG A 4 11.36 3.24 -9.36
C ARG A 4 9.98 3.49 -8.72
N TYR A 5 9.30 4.56 -9.13
CA TYR A 5 7.89 4.84 -8.85
C TYR A 5 7.02 4.05 -9.83
N GLU A 6 6.96 2.74 -9.65
CA GLU A 6 6.25 1.83 -10.54
C GLU A 6 4.97 1.32 -9.86
N TYR A 7 3.87 1.29 -10.62
CA TYR A 7 2.67 0.56 -10.23
C TYR A 7 2.95 -0.93 -10.29
N LEU A 8 2.92 -1.59 -9.14
CA LEU A 8 3.17 -3.02 -9.05
C LEU A 8 1.85 -3.81 -9.11
N PRO A 9 1.84 -4.96 -9.80
CA PRO A 9 0.70 -5.86 -9.77
C PRO A 9 0.52 -6.47 -8.38
N HIS A 10 -0.71 -6.60 -7.92
CA HIS A 10 -1.02 -7.29 -6.66
C HIS A 10 -2.30 -8.12 -6.78
N ARG A 11 -2.28 -9.32 -6.19
CA ARG A 11 -3.40 -10.28 -6.30
C ARG A 11 -4.71 -9.80 -5.68
N LEU A 12 -4.63 -8.88 -4.70
CA LEU A 12 -5.78 -8.31 -4.00
C LEU A 12 -6.21 -6.94 -4.56
N LEU A 13 -5.65 -6.51 -5.70
CA LEU A 13 -6.01 -5.22 -6.29
C LEU A 13 -7.52 -5.16 -6.56
N ARG A 14 -8.15 -4.04 -6.17
CA ARG A 14 -9.60 -3.79 -6.21
C ARG A 14 -10.44 -4.74 -5.35
N GLN A 15 -9.84 -5.38 -4.35
CA GLN A 15 -10.53 -6.24 -3.39
C GLN A 15 -10.55 -5.60 -2.00
N ARG A 16 -11.47 -6.10 -1.15
CA ARG A 16 -11.49 -5.77 0.27
C ARG A 16 -10.25 -6.33 0.95
N VAL A 17 -9.58 -5.47 1.69
CA VAL A 17 -8.36 -5.79 2.42
C VAL A 17 -8.41 -5.21 3.83
N ARG A 18 -7.59 -5.78 4.70
CA ARG A 18 -7.31 -5.28 6.05
C ARG A 18 -5.83 -4.96 6.18
N ASP A 19 -5.53 -3.80 6.74
CA ASP A 19 -4.19 -3.50 7.25
C ASP A 19 -4.04 -4.13 8.64
N ILE A 20 -3.17 -5.14 8.77
CA ILE A 20 -2.96 -5.91 9.99
C ILE A 20 -2.49 -5.00 11.14
N ALA A 21 -1.68 -4.00 10.84
CA ALA A 21 -1.09 -3.12 11.85
C ALA A 21 -2.13 -2.21 12.52
N SER A 22 -3.05 -1.64 11.76
CA SER A 22 -4.12 -0.75 12.29
C SER A 22 -5.46 -1.45 12.53
N GLY A 23 -5.68 -2.63 11.95
CA GLY A 23 -6.97 -3.32 11.92
C GLY A 23 -8.00 -2.67 11.00
N VAL A 24 -7.64 -1.62 10.26
CA VAL A 24 -8.55 -0.87 9.39
C VAL A 24 -8.74 -1.61 8.07
N GLU A 25 -9.99 -1.64 7.60
CA GLU A 25 -10.36 -2.23 6.31
C GLU A 25 -10.66 -1.19 5.24
N GLY A 26 -10.43 -1.56 3.98
CA GLY A 26 -10.73 -0.75 2.82
C GLY A 26 -10.59 -1.54 1.51
N GLU A 27 -10.62 -0.84 0.38
CA GLU A 27 -10.32 -1.42 -0.94
C GLU A 27 -8.87 -1.12 -1.32
N LEU A 28 -8.12 -2.14 -1.76
CA LEU A 28 -6.76 -1.93 -2.27
C LEU A 28 -6.82 -1.28 -3.66
N MET A 29 -6.39 -0.03 -3.76
CA MET A 29 -6.48 0.76 -4.99
C MET A 29 -5.25 0.65 -5.87
N ALA A 30 -4.07 0.57 -5.26
CA ALA A 30 -2.78 0.48 -5.94
C ALA A 30 -1.71 -0.10 -5.01
N VAL A 31 -0.67 -0.68 -5.62
CA VAL A 31 0.62 -0.92 -4.97
C VAL A 31 1.67 -0.15 -5.75
N ILE A 32 2.49 0.63 -5.05
CA ILE A 32 3.53 1.45 -5.67
C ILE A 32 4.82 1.24 -4.90
N ASN A 33 5.93 1.03 -5.62
CA ASN A 33 7.25 1.12 -4.99
C ASN A 33 7.62 2.58 -4.79
N GLU A 34 7.74 3.02 -3.54
CA GLU A 34 8.01 4.41 -3.19
C GLU A 34 9.25 4.55 -2.33
N ASN A 35 9.89 5.71 -2.47
CA ASN A 35 10.97 6.11 -1.61
C ASN A 35 10.40 6.75 -0.34
N VAL A 36 10.65 6.13 0.81
CA VAL A 36 10.23 6.58 2.14
C VAL A 36 11.43 6.91 3.03
N SER A 37 12.53 7.31 2.40
CA SER A 37 13.79 7.63 3.08
C SER A 37 13.61 8.73 4.10
N GLU A 38 14.26 8.59 5.25
CA GLU A 38 14.48 9.68 6.19
C GLU A 38 15.94 10.13 6.11
N ALA A 39 16.12 11.43 5.86
CA ALA A 39 17.43 12.10 5.76
C ALA A 39 18.42 11.38 4.82
N ASP A 40 19.44 10.72 5.39
CA ASP A 40 20.62 10.23 4.68
C ASP A 40 20.57 8.74 4.34
N VAL A 41 19.48 8.03 4.67
CA VAL A 41 19.36 6.58 4.40
C VAL A 41 18.28 6.33 3.37
N GLU A 42 18.69 5.84 2.19
CA GLU A 42 17.76 5.49 1.12
C GLU A 42 16.92 4.26 1.51
N HIS A 43 15.60 4.42 1.65
CA HIS A 43 14.65 3.33 1.87
C HIS A 43 13.56 3.33 0.79
N TRP A 44 13.46 2.22 0.07
CA TRP A 44 12.38 1.96 -0.88
C TRP A 44 11.50 0.85 -0.35
N MET A 45 10.19 1.03 -0.46
CA MET A 45 9.22 0.03 -0.03
C MET A 45 8.01 0.00 -0.94
N GLU A 46 7.38 -1.17 -1.03
CA GLU A 46 6.09 -1.32 -1.67
C GLU A 46 4.99 -0.82 -0.72
N LEU A 47 4.32 0.25 -1.12
CA LEU A 47 3.20 0.83 -0.40
C LEU A 47 1.88 0.40 -1.03
N ALA A 48 0.97 -0.05 -0.18
CA ALA A 48 -0.41 -0.31 -0.51
C ALA A 48 -1.25 0.94 -0.25
N TYR A 49 -1.91 1.46 -1.30
CA TYR A 49 -2.89 2.53 -1.20
C TYR A 49 -4.27 1.91 -0.96
N ILE A 50 -4.84 2.16 0.22
CA ILE A 50 -6.13 1.60 0.63
C ILE A 50 -7.14 2.72 0.77
N ARG A 51 -8.30 2.58 0.11
CA ARG A 51 -9.43 3.49 0.26
C ARG A 51 -10.36 3.00 1.36
N GLY A 52 -10.42 3.75 2.47
CA GLY A 52 -11.31 3.47 3.59
C GLY A 52 -12.78 3.79 3.29
N SER A 53 -13.68 3.40 4.20
CA SER A 53 -15.14 3.59 4.06
C SER A 53 -15.58 5.05 3.96
N SER A 54 -14.81 5.98 4.50
CA SER A 54 -15.05 7.43 4.37
C SER A 54 -14.64 8.00 3.00
N GLY A 55 -14.08 7.17 2.12
CA GLY A 55 -13.48 7.59 0.85
C GLY A 55 -12.06 8.16 0.99
N ARG A 56 -11.55 8.32 2.21
CA ARG A 56 -10.17 8.75 2.46
C ARG A 56 -9.20 7.59 2.20
N GLU A 57 -8.13 7.90 1.49
CA GLU A 57 -7.03 6.97 1.26
C GLU A 57 -5.97 7.07 2.36
N PHE A 58 -5.38 5.93 2.67
CA PHE A 58 -4.22 5.81 3.54
C PHE A 58 -3.24 4.78 2.95
N THR A 59 -1.98 4.85 3.38
CA THR A 59 -0.94 3.93 2.93
C THR A 59 -0.46 3.04 4.08
N THR A 60 -0.08 1.81 3.75
CA THR A 60 0.61 0.87 4.65
C THR A 60 1.61 0.06 3.84
N SER A 61 2.51 -0.66 4.51
CA SER A 61 3.37 -1.64 3.83
C SER A 61 2.51 -2.72 3.18
N VAL A 62 2.82 -3.13 1.95
CA VAL A 62 2.15 -4.27 1.30
C VAL A 62 2.22 -5.53 2.17
N ALA A 63 3.30 -5.70 2.94
CA ALA A 63 3.47 -6.82 3.86
C ALA A 63 2.44 -6.85 5.01
N ASN A 64 1.76 -5.73 5.28
CA ASN A 64 0.69 -5.63 6.28
C ASN A 64 -0.70 -5.89 5.69
N VAL A 65 -0.82 -6.17 4.40
CA VAL A 65 -2.12 -6.30 3.73
C VAL A 65 -2.55 -7.75 3.65
N GLU A 66 -3.73 -8.03 4.19
CA GLU A 66 -4.43 -9.31 4.02
C GLU A 66 -5.80 -9.12 3.36
N ALA A 67 -6.36 -10.20 2.82
CA ALA A 67 -7.73 -10.18 2.33
C ALA A 67 -8.70 -9.98 3.51
N ALA A 68 -9.72 -9.16 3.30
CA ALA A 68 -10.84 -9.03 4.23
C ALA A 68 -12.08 -9.68 3.61
N ASP A 69 -12.78 -10.49 4.40
CA ASP A 69 -14.01 -11.17 4.02
C ASP A 69 -15.20 -10.21 3.81
#